data_AF-A0A292PPQ7-F1
#
_entry.id   AF-A0A292PPQ7-F1
#
_cell.length_a   1.000
_cell.length_b   1.000
_cell.length_c   1.000
_cell.angle_alpha   90.00
_cell.angle_beta   90.00
_cell.angle_gamma   90.00
#
_symmetry.space_group_name_H-M   'P 1'
#
loop_
_entity.id
_entity.type
_entity.pdbx_description
1 polymer ?
#
loop_
_entity_poly.entity_id
_entity_poly.type
_entity_poly.pdbx_seq_one_letter_code
_entity_poly.pdbx_strand_id
1 'polypeptide(L)'
;MAFFLRTLLPPKFPFNPITRHVRTLATSRRGRVKRALQVQGPELPSQESYQFGDDLSMLEDNLYVRYQETFGELHLKFMGVIHGARIRLEEDLQAAHDRLETDIRELHHIYLKHSDLTKFDSGKKHEQTLIVGVGSPHDVAADANHMLKLAGKCHVRGAIERIVYQGKLLGKISYASNIQDGLNSLALCDEFAIALGEEVKARGLKPRVVRRCVAGLYNLVCTRTHTNESTIIVRAGQYFPNDVAALVTFLKVQSTWPYALSWTEDKSSEDRYGGDSSGEGESGEQDESGEDESGEQDESGEED
;
A
#
# COMPACT_ATOMS: atom_id res chain seq x y z
N MET A 1 -17.64 -39.14 -9.96
CA MET A 1 -18.46 -37.98 -9.52
C MET A 1 -17.84 -36.72 -10.09
N ALA A 2 -18.22 -36.37 -11.31
CA ALA A 2 -17.80 -35.18 -12.02
C ALA A 2 -19.06 -34.35 -12.26
N PHE A 3 -19.20 -33.21 -11.60
CA PHE A 3 -20.09 -32.07 -11.90
C PHE A 3 -20.10 -31.20 -10.63
N PHE A 4 -19.50 -29.99 -10.69
CA PHE A 4 -19.70 -28.80 -9.83
C PHE A 4 -18.40 -28.00 -9.59
N LEU A 5 -17.78 -27.44 -10.63
CA LEU A 5 -16.83 -26.32 -10.46
C LEU A 5 -16.86 -25.43 -11.71
N ARG A 6 -17.94 -24.66 -11.89
CA ARG A 6 -18.05 -23.74 -13.02
C ARG A 6 -18.82 -22.46 -12.69
N THR A 7 -18.50 -21.74 -11.61
CA THR A 7 -19.00 -20.37 -11.40
C THR A 7 -18.21 -19.61 -10.32
N LEU A 8 -16.95 -19.25 -10.55
CA LEU A 8 -16.28 -18.17 -9.79
C LEU A 8 -15.18 -17.51 -10.65
N LEU A 9 -15.58 -16.84 -11.72
CA LEU A 9 -14.74 -15.81 -12.36
C LEU A 9 -15.50 -14.49 -12.27
N PRO A 10 -14.89 -13.41 -11.77
CA PRO A 10 -15.53 -12.10 -11.76
C PRO A 10 -15.73 -11.62 -13.21
N PRO A 11 -16.83 -10.90 -13.50
CA PRO A 11 -17.04 -10.32 -14.81
C PRO A 11 -15.92 -9.32 -15.11
N LYS A 12 -15.29 -9.47 -16.28
CA LYS A 12 -14.42 -8.45 -16.86
C LYS A 12 -15.27 -7.22 -17.16
N PHE A 13 -15.19 -6.19 -16.34
CA PHE A 13 -15.77 -4.89 -16.66
C PHE A 13 -14.91 -4.23 -17.75
N PRO A 14 -15.44 -3.95 -18.96
CA PRO A 14 -14.75 -3.12 -19.91
C PRO A 14 -14.79 -1.67 -19.42
N PHE A 15 -13.62 -1.03 -19.52
CA PHE A 15 -13.37 0.40 -19.61
C PHE A 15 -14.58 1.34 -19.54
N ASN A 16 -14.50 2.27 -18.59
CA ASN A 16 -15.37 3.41 -18.33
C ASN A 16 -15.79 4.18 -19.61
N PRO A 17 -17.05 4.04 -20.09
CA PRO A 17 -17.53 4.71 -21.31
C PRO A 17 -18.05 6.14 -21.09
N ILE A 18 -18.11 6.62 -19.83
CA ILE A 18 -18.90 7.80 -19.47
C ILE A 18 -18.21 9.12 -19.84
N THR A 19 -16.87 9.18 -19.78
CA THR A 19 -16.12 10.40 -20.17
C THR A 19 -16.12 10.66 -21.68
N ARG A 20 -16.43 9.66 -22.53
CA ARG A 20 -16.44 9.83 -23.99
C ARG A 20 -17.77 10.39 -24.51
N HIS A 21 -18.91 10.13 -23.85
CA HIS A 21 -20.21 10.62 -24.31
C HIS A 21 -20.45 12.12 -24.06
N VAL A 22 -19.94 12.67 -22.96
CA VAL A 22 -20.13 14.10 -22.66
C VAL A 22 -19.35 15.00 -23.63
N ARG A 23 -18.14 14.58 -24.07
CA ARG A 23 -17.35 15.34 -25.05
C ARG A 23 -17.94 15.33 -26.47
N THR A 24 -18.63 14.26 -26.85
CA THR A 24 -19.13 14.08 -28.24
C THR A 24 -20.43 14.85 -28.49
N LEU A 25 -21.25 15.07 -27.45
CA LEU A 25 -22.48 15.86 -27.57
C LEU A 25 -22.20 17.38 -27.61
N ALA A 26 -21.16 17.85 -26.92
CA ALA A 26 -20.77 19.26 -26.94
C ALA A 26 -20.25 19.74 -28.31
N THR A 27 -19.54 18.89 -29.05
CA THR A 27 -19.01 19.24 -30.39
C THR A 27 -20.07 19.14 -31.50
N SER A 28 -21.11 18.31 -31.33
CA SER A 28 -22.14 18.11 -32.36
C SER A 28 -23.14 19.27 -32.48
N ARG A 29 -23.43 19.99 -31.37
CA ARG A 29 -24.33 21.17 -31.41
C ARG A 29 -23.67 22.44 -31.97
N ARG A 30 -22.36 22.65 -31.77
CA ARG A 30 -21.64 23.81 -32.36
C ARG A 30 -21.52 23.75 -33.89
N GLY A 31 -21.62 22.56 -34.50
CA GLY A 31 -21.49 22.38 -35.94
C GLY A 31 -22.74 22.65 -36.78
N ARG A 32 -23.95 22.64 -36.19
CA ARG A 32 -25.21 22.84 -36.94
C ARG A 32 -25.68 24.29 -37.01
N VAL A 33 -25.28 25.15 -36.08
CA VAL A 33 -25.71 26.56 -36.10
C VAL A 33 -24.91 27.39 -37.13
N LYS A 34 -23.68 26.99 -37.46
CA LYS A 34 -22.84 27.71 -38.44
C LYS A 34 -23.21 27.50 -39.92
N ARG A 35 -24.19 26.64 -40.24
CA ARG A 35 -24.53 26.32 -41.65
C ARG A 35 -25.86 26.91 -42.14
N ALA A 36 -26.54 27.72 -41.33
CA ALA A 36 -27.81 28.37 -41.71
C ALA A 36 -27.70 29.90 -41.92
N LEU A 37 -26.52 30.50 -41.72
CA LEU A 37 -26.31 31.97 -41.78
C LEU A 37 -25.40 32.37 -42.95
N GLN A 38 -25.68 31.84 -44.14
CA GLN A 38 -25.04 32.30 -45.37
C GLN A 38 -26.11 32.49 -46.46
N VAL A 39 -27.12 33.29 -46.13
CA VAL A 39 -28.08 33.86 -47.09
C VAL A 39 -27.93 35.37 -46.99
N GLN A 40 -27.68 36.02 -48.13
CA GLN A 40 -27.37 37.44 -48.26
C GLN A 40 -28.62 38.33 -48.09
N GLY A 41 -28.46 39.39 -47.28
CA GLY A 41 -29.22 40.66 -47.29
C GLY A 41 -30.52 40.71 -46.47
N PRO A 42 -31.10 41.90 -46.19
CA PRO A 42 -30.56 43.27 -46.15
C PRO A 42 -30.45 43.80 -44.68
N GLU A 43 -30.05 45.07 -44.53
CA GLU A 43 -29.78 45.80 -43.29
C GLU A 43 -30.67 45.43 -42.10
N LEU A 44 -30.03 44.95 -41.03
CA LEU A 44 -30.66 44.63 -39.76
C LEU A 44 -30.79 45.88 -38.89
N PRO A 45 -31.92 46.03 -38.16
CA PRO A 45 -32.14 47.12 -37.23
C PRO A 45 -31.09 47.11 -36.12
N SER A 46 -30.58 48.30 -35.83
CA SER A 46 -29.66 48.61 -34.76
C SER A 46 -30.25 48.25 -33.39
N GLN A 47 -29.45 47.50 -32.62
CA GLN A 47 -29.29 47.72 -31.17
C GLN A 47 -30.38 47.21 -30.21
N GLU A 48 -30.88 45.98 -30.41
CA GLU A 48 -31.54 45.19 -29.35
C GLU A 48 -30.88 43.82 -29.12
N SER A 49 -29.66 43.59 -29.60
CA SER A 49 -29.02 42.26 -29.64
C SER A 49 -28.18 41.87 -28.42
N TYR A 50 -28.44 42.45 -27.24
CA TYR A 50 -27.55 42.29 -26.06
C TYR A 50 -28.21 41.75 -24.78
N GLN A 51 -29.38 41.10 -24.87
CA GLN A 51 -29.96 40.38 -23.71
C GLN A 51 -29.98 38.85 -23.87
N PHE A 52 -29.79 38.31 -25.08
CA PHE A 52 -29.88 36.85 -25.32
C PHE A 52 -28.64 36.06 -24.86
N GLY A 53 -27.49 36.73 -24.66
CA GLY A 53 -26.25 36.10 -24.22
C GLY A 53 -26.24 35.73 -22.74
N ASP A 54 -26.77 36.63 -21.90
CA ASP A 54 -26.76 36.47 -20.43
C ASP A 54 -27.76 35.41 -19.96
N ASP A 55 -28.90 35.29 -20.65
CA ASP A 55 -29.90 34.23 -20.39
C ASP A 55 -29.35 32.84 -20.70
N LEU A 56 -28.46 32.71 -21.70
CA LEU A 56 -27.87 31.43 -22.08
C LEU A 56 -26.81 30.96 -21.06
N SER A 57 -25.97 31.87 -20.56
CA SER A 57 -24.98 31.54 -19.51
C SER A 57 -25.65 31.15 -18.20
N MET A 58 -26.73 31.86 -17.81
CA MET A 58 -27.53 31.48 -16.65
C MET A 58 -28.15 30.09 -16.76
N LEU A 59 -28.53 29.66 -17.96
CA LEU A 59 -29.09 28.33 -18.19
C LEU A 59 -28.01 27.23 -18.12
N GLU A 60 -26.81 27.48 -18.67
CA GLU A 60 -25.69 26.55 -18.61
C GLU A 60 -25.21 26.31 -17.17
N ASP A 61 -25.10 27.37 -16.36
CA ASP A 61 -24.71 27.26 -14.95
C ASP A 61 -25.75 26.50 -14.13
N ASN A 62 -27.04 26.79 -14.33
CA ASN A 62 -28.13 26.06 -13.65
C ASN A 62 -28.19 24.57 -14.03
N LEU A 63 -27.90 24.23 -15.30
CA LEU A 63 -27.82 22.84 -15.75
C LEU A 63 -26.62 22.11 -15.14
N TYR A 64 -25.48 22.79 -15.01
CA TYR A 64 -24.28 22.22 -14.40
C TYR A 64 -24.47 21.96 -12.90
N VAL A 65 -25.06 22.91 -12.17
CA VAL A 65 -25.37 22.76 -10.73
C VAL A 65 -26.32 21.57 -10.51
N ARG A 66 -27.44 21.50 -11.24
CA ARG A 66 -28.37 20.35 -11.14
C ARG A 66 -27.73 19.02 -11.51
N TYR A 67 -26.84 19.01 -12.50
CA TYR A 67 -26.10 17.80 -12.85
C TYR A 67 -25.17 17.36 -11.71
N GLN A 68 -24.46 18.30 -11.08
CA GLN A 68 -23.61 17.98 -9.94
C GLN A 68 -24.40 17.47 -8.73
N GLU A 69 -25.54 18.09 -8.40
CA GLU A 69 -26.40 17.65 -7.30
C GLU A 69 -26.93 16.23 -7.53
N THR A 70 -27.52 15.99 -8.71
CA THR A 70 -28.07 14.67 -9.06
C THR A 70 -26.99 13.58 -9.17
N PHE A 71 -25.82 13.92 -9.71
CA PHE A 71 -24.68 13.01 -9.75
C PHE A 71 -24.14 12.72 -8.35
N GLY A 72 -24.06 13.73 -7.49
CA GLY A 72 -23.65 13.59 -6.09
C GLY A 72 -24.56 12.65 -5.31
N GLU A 73 -25.88 12.82 -5.42
CA GLU A 73 -26.85 11.93 -4.77
C GLU A 73 -26.74 10.48 -5.29
N LEU A 74 -26.62 10.30 -6.60
CA LEU A 74 -26.49 8.96 -7.20
C LEU A 74 -25.18 8.30 -6.76
N HIS A 75 -24.09 9.06 -6.71
CA HIS A 75 -22.78 8.59 -6.25
C HIS A 75 -22.83 8.14 -4.79
N LEU A 76 -23.45 8.93 -3.90
CA LEU A 76 -23.61 8.57 -2.50
C LEU A 76 -24.45 7.29 -2.32
N LYS A 77 -25.56 7.15 -3.06
CA LYS A 77 -26.38 5.92 -3.05
C LYS A 77 -25.58 4.71 -3.52
N PHE A 78 -24.83 4.84 -4.61
CA PHE A 78 -24.00 3.77 -5.15
C PHE A 78 -22.90 3.35 -4.17
N MET A 79 -22.20 4.32 -3.56
CA MET A 79 -21.18 4.05 -2.54
C MET A 79 -21.77 3.38 -1.30
N GLY A 80 -22.98 3.76 -0.88
CA GLY A 80 -23.70 3.10 0.21
C GLY A 80 -23.99 1.62 -0.08
N VAL A 81 -24.41 1.29 -1.31
CA VAL A 81 -24.64 -0.10 -1.72
C VAL A 81 -23.35 -0.91 -1.72
N ILE A 82 -22.26 -0.36 -2.27
CA ILE A 82 -20.94 -1.03 -2.27
C ILE A 82 -20.46 -1.25 -0.85
N HIS A 83 -20.53 -0.23 0.00
CA HIS A 83 -20.08 -0.32 1.38
C HIS A 83 -20.87 -1.36 2.17
N GLY A 84 -22.21 -1.36 2.03
CA GLY A 84 -23.06 -2.39 2.66
C GLY A 84 -22.80 -3.80 2.14
N ALA A 85 -22.49 -3.96 0.85
CA ALA A 85 -22.09 -5.26 0.30
C ALA A 85 -20.74 -5.74 0.84
N ARG A 86 -19.78 -4.81 1.03
CA ARG A 86 -18.48 -5.12 1.62
C ARG A 86 -18.61 -5.61 3.06
N ILE A 87 -19.41 -4.92 3.89
CA ILE A 87 -19.65 -5.30 5.29
C ILE A 87 -20.23 -6.71 5.37
N ARG A 88 -21.27 -7.02 4.58
CA ARG A 88 -21.86 -8.37 4.56
C ARG A 88 -20.86 -9.46 4.16
N LEU A 89 -20.00 -9.16 3.17
CA LEU A 89 -18.96 -10.10 2.76
C LEU A 89 -17.91 -10.33 3.86
N GLU A 90 -17.54 -9.28 4.59
CA GLU A 90 -16.63 -9.37 5.74
C GLU A 90 -17.25 -10.20 6.88
N GLU A 91 -18.54 -9.98 7.18
CA GLU A 91 -19.30 -10.77 8.16
C GLU A 91 -19.42 -12.25 7.76
N ASP A 92 -19.76 -12.54 6.51
CA ASP A 92 -19.86 -13.91 5.99
C ASP A 92 -18.50 -14.63 6.03
N LEU A 93 -17.42 -13.92 5.71
CA LEU A 93 -16.06 -14.45 5.76
C LEU A 93 -15.63 -14.75 7.21
N GLN A 94 -15.96 -13.86 8.15
CA GLN A 94 -15.69 -14.10 9.57
C GLN A 94 -16.49 -15.30 10.09
N ALA A 95 -17.78 -15.39 9.76
CA ALA A 95 -18.61 -16.53 10.16
C ALA A 95 -18.12 -17.86 9.55
N ALA A 96 -17.58 -17.84 8.32
CA ALA A 96 -16.94 -19.01 7.72
C ALA A 96 -15.63 -19.39 8.44
N HIS A 97 -14.83 -18.41 8.84
CA HIS A 97 -13.62 -18.62 9.62
C HIS A 97 -13.93 -19.27 10.98
N ASP A 98 -14.90 -18.74 11.73
CA ASP A 98 -15.28 -19.25 13.05
C ASP A 98 -15.83 -20.69 12.97
N ARG A 99 -16.57 -21.01 11.89
CA ARG A 99 -17.02 -22.38 11.59
C ARG A 99 -15.84 -23.32 11.35
N LEU A 100 -14.90 -22.94 10.49
CA LEU A 100 -13.71 -23.75 10.21
C LEU A 100 -12.88 -23.98 11.47
N GLU A 101 -12.73 -22.96 12.31
CA GLU A 101 -12.01 -23.08 13.58
C GLU A 101 -12.70 -24.07 14.53
N THR A 102 -14.04 -24.03 14.59
CA THR A 102 -14.84 -24.99 15.36
C THR A 102 -14.65 -26.42 14.84
N ASP A 103 -14.74 -26.63 13.53
CA ASP A 103 -14.54 -27.93 12.89
C ASP A 103 -13.12 -28.47 13.17
N ILE A 104 -12.09 -27.62 13.11
CA ILE A 104 -10.72 -28.00 13.45
C ILE A 104 -10.61 -28.43 14.92
N ARG A 105 -11.25 -27.72 15.86
CA ARG A 105 -11.26 -28.10 17.28
C ARG A 105 -11.98 -29.43 17.51
N GLU A 106 -13.11 -29.67 16.84
CA GLU A 106 -13.84 -30.94 16.92
C GLU A 106 -13.01 -32.10 16.38
N LEU A 107 -12.39 -31.94 15.20
CA LEU A 107 -11.49 -32.94 14.62
C LEU A 107 -10.30 -33.22 15.53
N HIS A 108 -9.72 -32.19 16.15
CA HIS A 108 -8.65 -32.34 17.12
C HIS A 108 -9.11 -33.11 18.37
N HIS A 109 -10.31 -32.84 18.87
CA HIS A 109 -10.90 -33.59 20.00
C HIS A 109 -11.13 -35.07 19.66
N ILE A 110 -11.66 -35.36 18.47
CA ILE A 110 -11.82 -36.73 17.95
C ILE A 110 -10.47 -37.42 17.86
N TYR A 111 -9.48 -36.74 17.27
CA TYR A 111 -8.12 -37.26 17.14
C TYR A 111 -7.52 -37.64 18.51
N LEU A 112 -7.60 -36.75 19.50
CA LEU A 112 -7.10 -37.02 20.86
C LEU A 112 -7.81 -38.21 21.51
N LYS A 113 -9.14 -38.29 21.40
CA LYS A 113 -9.94 -39.41 21.93
C LYS A 113 -9.56 -40.75 21.30
N HIS A 114 -9.23 -40.77 20.01
CA HIS A 114 -8.78 -41.98 19.32
C HIS A 114 -7.30 -42.30 19.56
N SER A 115 -6.45 -41.29 19.81
CA SER A 115 -5.03 -41.51 20.11
C SER A 115 -4.81 -42.25 21.44
N ASP A 116 -5.64 -42.01 22.46
CA ASP A 116 -5.57 -42.75 23.73
C ASP A 116 -6.00 -44.21 23.61
N LEU A 117 -6.84 -44.56 22.62
CA LEU A 117 -7.22 -45.95 22.35
C LEU A 117 -6.10 -46.76 21.68
N THR A 118 -5.02 -46.13 21.20
CA THR A 118 -3.87 -46.83 20.60
C THR A 118 -2.81 -47.23 21.63
N LYS A 119 -3.00 -46.96 22.93
CA LYS A 119 -2.15 -47.49 24.02
C LYS A 119 -2.47 -48.94 24.39
N PHE A 120 -3.08 -49.71 23.49
CA PHE A 120 -3.33 -51.13 23.68
C PHE A 120 -2.06 -51.94 23.40
N ASP A 121 -1.36 -52.25 24.48
CA ASP A 121 -0.55 -53.45 24.71
C ASP A 121 0.50 -53.81 23.64
N SER A 122 1.45 -52.91 23.39
CA SER A 122 2.77 -53.33 22.90
C SER A 122 3.77 -53.25 24.04
N GLY A 123 3.98 -54.38 24.71
CA GLY A 123 4.98 -54.60 25.75
C GLY A 123 6.44 -54.49 25.26
N LYS A 124 6.77 -53.45 24.49
CA LYS A 124 8.14 -53.09 24.14
C LYS A 124 8.37 -51.62 24.47
N LYS A 125 9.11 -51.43 25.56
CA LYS A 125 9.78 -50.19 25.97
C LYS A 125 10.53 -49.56 24.79
N HIS A 126 9.86 -48.70 24.03
CA HIS A 126 10.51 -47.60 23.34
C HIS A 126 9.64 -46.37 23.58
N GLU A 127 10.10 -45.54 24.52
CA GLU A 127 9.63 -44.18 24.72
C GLU A 127 9.87 -43.39 23.43
N GLN A 128 8.89 -43.38 22.54
CA GLN A 128 8.75 -42.32 21.55
C GLN A 128 7.41 -41.64 21.82
N THR A 129 7.51 -40.64 22.68
CA THR A 129 6.44 -39.68 23.00
C THR A 129 6.11 -38.90 21.73
N LEU A 130 5.15 -39.40 20.94
CA LEU A 130 4.58 -38.66 19.82
C LEU A 130 3.57 -37.66 20.39
N ILE A 131 4.07 -36.50 20.82
CA ILE A 131 3.25 -35.33 21.14
C ILE A 131 2.69 -34.83 19.82
N VAL A 132 1.42 -35.09 19.55
CA VAL A 132 0.67 -34.36 18.52
C VAL A 132 0.35 -33.01 19.12
N GLY A 133 1.37 -32.16 19.12
CA GLY A 133 1.24 -30.77 19.50
C GLY A 133 0.45 -30.08 18.41
N VAL A 134 -0.57 -29.33 18.81
CA VAL A 134 -0.94 -28.12 18.07
C VAL A 134 0.38 -27.39 17.85
N GLY A 135 0.89 -27.42 16.61
CA GLY A 135 2.24 -27.00 16.29
C GLY A 135 2.50 -25.66 16.96
N SER A 136 3.66 -25.54 17.60
CA SER A 136 4.05 -24.29 18.24
C SER A 136 3.84 -23.15 17.22
N PRO A 137 3.43 -21.94 17.61
CA PRO A 137 3.38 -20.81 16.67
C PRO A 137 4.66 -20.64 15.84
N HIS A 138 5.79 -21.15 16.36
CA HIS A 138 7.05 -21.31 15.64
C HIS A 138 7.00 -22.29 14.45
N ASP A 139 6.36 -23.45 14.60
CA ASP A 139 6.23 -24.45 13.53
C ASP A 139 5.35 -23.92 12.39
N VAL A 140 4.29 -23.16 12.71
CA VAL A 140 3.45 -22.48 11.71
C VAL A 140 4.23 -21.43 10.93
N ALA A 141 5.12 -20.69 11.60
CA ALA A 141 6.00 -19.73 10.94
C ALA A 141 7.02 -20.43 10.03
N ALA A 142 7.59 -21.57 10.45
CA ALA A 142 8.49 -22.37 9.61
C ALA A 142 7.82 -22.86 8.33
N ASP A 143 6.59 -23.37 8.44
CA ASP A 143 5.80 -23.85 7.30
C ASP A 143 5.43 -22.71 6.35
N ALA A 144 5.03 -21.54 6.87
CA ALA A 144 4.78 -20.36 6.03
C ALA A 144 6.03 -19.95 5.23
N ASN A 145 7.21 -20.10 5.82
CA ASN A 145 8.48 -19.76 5.17
C ASN A 145 8.84 -20.75 4.07
N HIS A 146 8.57 -22.03 4.31
CA HIS A 146 8.73 -23.09 3.33
C HIS A 146 7.76 -22.89 2.15
N MET A 147 6.49 -22.57 2.43
CA MET A 147 5.47 -22.31 1.41
C MET A 147 5.80 -21.10 0.53
N LEU A 148 6.38 -20.04 1.10
CA LEU A 148 6.83 -18.88 0.32
C LEU A 148 8.04 -19.20 -0.57
N LYS A 149 8.98 -19.98 -0.05
CA LYS A 149 10.14 -20.45 -0.82
C LYS A 149 9.69 -21.30 -2.01
N LEU A 150 8.69 -22.17 -1.81
CA LEU A 150 8.07 -22.96 -2.87
C LEU A 150 7.27 -22.10 -3.87
N ALA A 151 6.64 -21.03 -3.40
CA ALA A 151 5.88 -20.12 -4.27
C ALA A 151 6.77 -19.22 -5.13
N GLY A 152 8.10 -19.22 -4.95
CA GLY A 152 9.03 -18.36 -5.70
C GLY A 152 8.81 -16.87 -5.46
N LYS A 153 8.13 -16.49 -4.36
CA LYS A 153 7.77 -15.11 -4.02
C LYS A 153 8.86 -14.43 -3.18
N CYS A 154 10.13 -14.62 -3.49
CA CYS A 154 11.25 -14.00 -2.74
C CYS A 154 11.56 -12.57 -3.22
N HIS A 155 10.55 -11.79 -3.60
CA HIS A 155 10.71 -10.38 -3.96
C HIS A 155 10.53 -9.47 -2.74
N VAL A 156 11.08 -8.25 -2.79
CA VAL A 156 11.07 -7.27 -1.69
C VAL A 156 9.66 -7.04 -1.12
N ARG A 157 8.64 -6.96 -1.98
CA ARG A 157 7.23 -6.86 -1.53
C ARG A 157 6.82 -8.03 -0.63
N GLY A 158 7.15 -9.27 -1.00
CA GLY A 158 6.78 -10.45 -0.24
C GLY A 158 7.55 -10.52 1.07
N ALA A 159 8.80 -10.04 1.08
CA ALA A 159 9.58 -9.88 2.30
C ALA A 159 8.88 -8.94 3.29
N ILE A 160 8.44 -7.77 2.82
CA ILE A 160 7.75 -6.76 3.62
C ILE A 160 6.41 -7.27 4.17
N GLU A 161 5.59 -7.91 3.34
CA GLU A 161 4.33 -8.53 3.78
C GLU A 161 4.57 -9.57 4.89
N ARG A 162 5.63 -10.37 4.74
CA ARG A 162 6.02 -11.38 5.73
C ARG A 162 6.57 -10.79 7.02
N ILE A 163 7.37 -9.73 6.94
CA ILE A 163 7.87 -9.01 8.13
C ILE A 163 6.68 -8.56 8.98
N VAL A 164 5.65 -7.97 8.36
CA VAL A 164 4.45 -7.53 9.09
C VAL A 164 3.71 -8.73 9.69
N TYR A 165 3.47 -9.79 8.91
CA TYR A 165 2.79 -10.99 9.39
C TYR A 165 3.52 -11.65 10.56
N GLN A 166 4.84 -11.79 10.46
CA GLN A 166 5.67 -12.35 11.50
C GLN A 166 5.70 -11.45 12.75
N GLY A 167 5.71 -10.14 12.57
CA GLY A 167 5.58 -9.19 13.66
C GLY A 167 4.27 -9.37 14.45
N LYS A 168 3.16 -9.68 13.75
CA LYS A 168 1.88 -10.03 14.41
C LYS A 168 2.00 -11.33 15.20
N LEU A 169 2.53 -12.39 14.59
CA LEU A 169 2.67 -13.70 15.24
C LEU A 169 3.55 -13.66 16.48
N LEU A 170 4.62 -12.86 16.45
CA LEU A 170 5.54 -12.68 17.57
C LEU A 170 5.04 -11.67 18.61
N GLY A 171 3.86 -11.08 18.44
CA GLY A 171 3.33 -10.04 19.33
C GLY A 171 4.12 -8.73 19.32
N LYS A 172 4.95 -8.49 18.30
CA LYS A 172 5.70 -7.23 18.11
C LYS A 172 4.77 -6.08 17.72
N ILE A 173 3.66 -6.40 17.06
CA ILE A 173 2.57 -5.47 16.76
C ILE A 173 1.24 -6.10 17.17
N SER A 174 0.37 -5.31 17.82
CA SER A 174 -0.90 -5.80 18.38
C SER A 174 -2.00 -5.93 17.33
N TYR A 175 -2.13 -4.93 16.46
CA TYR A 175 -3.15 -4.89 15.42
C TYR A 175 -2.69 -4.03 14.24
N ALA A 176 -2.96 -4.50 13.02
CA ALA A 176 -2.76 -3.71 11.80
C ALA A 176 -3.80 -4.09 10.76
N SER A 177 -4.57 -3.11 10.29
CA SER A 177 -5.65 -3.31 9.32
C SER A 177 -5.13 -3.69 7.93
N ASN A 178 -3.92 -3.23 7.60
CA ASN A 178 -3.24 -3.50 6.34
C ASN A 178 -1.70 -3.58 6.55
N ILE A 179 -0.96 -3.86 5.48
CA ILE A 179 0.51 -4.03 5.54
C ILE A 179 1.22 -2.72 5.89
N GLN A 180 0.78 -1.59 5.33
CA GLN A 180 1.41 -0.29 5.59
C GLN A 180 1.21 0.14 7.04
N ASP A 181 0.03 -0.10 7.63
CA ASP A 181 -0.21 0.11 9.06
C ASP A 181 0.76 -0.71 9.90
N GLY A 182 0.96 -1.98 9.53
CA GLY A 182 1.88 -2.87 10.24
C GLY A 182 3.34 -2.40 10.18
N LEU A 183 3.78 -1.86 9.04
CA LEU A 183 5.10 -1.23 8.92
C LEU A 183 5.22 0.02 9.76
N ASN A 184 4.18 0.87 9.76
CA ASN A 184 4.16 2.07 10.59
C ASN A 184 4.26 1.70 12.08
N SER A 185 3.52 0.67 12.54
CA SER A 185 3.61 0.16 13.91
C SER A 185 4.99 -0.42 14.23
N LEU A 186 5.57 -1.23 13.34
CA LEU A 186 6.92 -1.77 13.53
C LEU A 186 7.99 -0.67 13.59
N ALA A 187 7.82 0.42 12.85
CA ALA A 187 8.74 1.55 12.87
C ALA A 187 8.73 2.35 14.19
N LEU A 188 7.74 2.11 15.05
CA LEU A 188 7.67 2.67 16.40
C LEU A 188 8.36 1.80 17.45
N CYS A 189 8.76 0.57 17.11
CA CYS A 189 9.46 -0.33 18.04
C CYS A 189 10.92 0.09 18.25
N ASP A 190 11.45 -0.20 19.44
CA ASP A 190 12.83 0.13 19.81
C ASP A 190 13.85 -0.60 18.93
N GLU A 191 13.59 -1.86 18.56
CA GLU A 191 14.49 -2.62 17.68
C GLU A 191 14.67 -1.93 16.32
N PHE A 192 13.58 -1.32 15.80
CA PHE A 192 13.64 -0.55 14.56
C PHE A 192 14.41 0.75 14.75
N ALA A 193 14.20 1.47 15.85
CA ALA A 193 14.91 2.71 16.13
C ALA A 193 16.44 2.49 16.24
N ILE A 194 16.86 1.41 16.89
CA ILE A 194 18.27 1.01 17.01
C ILE A 194 18.86 0.69 15.63
N ALA A 195 18.23 -0.22 14.88
CA ALA A 195 18.70 -0.61 13.56
C ALA A 195 18.73 0.58 12.57
N LEU A 196 17.77 1.51 12.69
CA LEU A 196 17.74 2.73 11.88
C LEU A 196 18.92 3.66 12.21
N GLY A 197 19.25 3.81 13.50
CA GLY A 197 20.36 4.66 13.94
C GLY A 197 21.70 4.18 13.37
N GLU A 198 21.94 2.87 13.41
CA GLU A 198 23.13 2.26 12.81
C GLU A 198 23.17 2.45 11.28
N GLU A 199 22.04 2.18 10.61
CA GLU A 199 21.93 2.28 9.16
C GLU A 199 22.17 3.71 8.66
N VAL A 200 21.55 4.68 9.34
CA VAL A 200 21.64 6.08 8.98
C VAL A 200 23.05 6.62 9.22
N LYS A 201 23.69 6.24 10.33
CA LYS A 201 25.08 6.60 10.62
C LYS A 201 26.02 6.03 9.56
N ALA A 202 25.83 4.77 9.17
CA ALA A 202 26.68 4.12 8.16
C ALA A 202 26.57 4.78 6.78
N ARG A 203 25.40 5.31 6.41
CA ARG A 203 25.16 5.97 5.11
C ARG A 203 25.29 7.49 5.12
N GLY A 204 25.51 8.12 6.28
CA GLY A 204 25.52 9.58 6.40
C GLY A 204 24.16 10.22 6.10
N LEU A 205 23.05 9.53 6.36
CA LEU A 205 21.69 10.03 6.11
C LEU A 205 21.12 10.79 7.33
N LYS A 206 19.90 11.30 7.20
CA LYS A 206 19.17 11.94 8.31
C LYS A 206 18.04 11.02 8.80
N PRO A 207 17.99 10.62 10.09
CA PRO A 207 17.01 9.63 10.57
C PRO A 207 15.56 10.06 10.33
N ARG A 208 15.29 11.36 10.49
CA ARG A 208 13.97 11.96 10.25
C ARG A 208 13.49 11.79 8.81
N VAL A 209 14.39 11.83 7.83
CA VAL A 209 14.05 11.70 6.42
C VAL A 209 13.74 10.24 6.09
N VAL A 210 14.59 9.31 6.54
CA VAL A 210 14.37 7.87 6.34
C VAL A 210 13.06 7.41 7.02
N ARG A 211 12.76 7.89 8.22
CA ARG A 211 11.50 7.55 8.91
C ARG A 211 10.26 8.03 8.15
N ARG A 212 10.30 9.18 7.46
CA ARG A 212 9.19 9.65 6.62
C ARG A 212 8.94 8.74 5.42
N CYS A 213 9.98 8.14 4.85
CA CYS A 213 9.85 7.18 3.74
C CYS A 213 9.04 5.93 4.12
N VAL A 214 9.01 5.55 5.41
CA VAL A 214 8.25 4.38 5.88
C VAL A 214 6.77 4.48 5.50
N ALA A 215 6.17 5.67 5.59
CA ALA A 215 4.72 5.87 5.39
C ALA A 215 4.23 5.51 3.98
N GLY A 216 5.11 5.52 2.97
CA GLY A 216 4.80 5.16 1.58
C GLY A 216 5.49 3.89 1.10
N LEU A 217 6.21 3.19 1.99
CA LEU A 217 7.16 2.15 1.61
C LEU A 217 6.47 0.95 0.95
N TYR A 218 5.31 0.53 1.46
CA TYR A 218 4.60 -0.62 0.91
C TYR A 218 4.09 -0.34 -0.51
N ASN A 219 3.54 0.86 -0.74
CA ASN A 219 3.11 1.28 -2.07
C ASN A 219 4.29 1.32 -3.05
N LEU A 220 5.43 1.87 -2.60
CA LEU A 220 6.66 1.93 -3.39
C LEU A 220 7.11 0.54 -3.86
N VAL A 221 7.23 -0.42 -2.94
CA VAL A 221 7.68 -1.78 -3.31
C VAL A 221 6.65 -2.54 -4.17
N CYS A 222 5.36 -2.22 -4.07
CA CYS A 222 4.32 -2.81 -4.91
C CYS A 222 4.45 -2.39 -6.38
N THR A 223 4.95 -1.19 -6.66
CA THR A 223 5.13 -0.71 -8.04
C THR A 223 6.35 -1.32 -8.75
N ARG A 224 7.26 -1.96 -8.02
CA ARG A 224 8.58 -2.41 -8.52
C ARG A 224 8.79 -3.92 -8.44
N THR A 225 7.79 -4.70 -8.84
CA THR A 225 7.88 -6.17 -8.81
C THR A 225 8.66 -6.71 -10.01
N HIS A 226 9.99 -6.77 -9.91
CA HIS A 226 10.82 -7.39 -10.93
C HIS A 226 11.68 -8.52 -10.35
N THR A 227 11.78 -9.57 -11.17
CA THR A 227 12.54 -10.83 -11.05
C THR A 227 12.20 -11.80 -9.92
N ASN A 228 11.92 -13.05 -10.33
CA ASN A 228 11.76 -14.22 -9.45
C ASN A 228 13.15 -14.73 -9.05
N GLU A 229 13.82 -14.00 -8.18
CA GLU A 229 15.07 -14.45 -7.57
C GLU A 229 14.78 -15.35 -6.37
N SER A 230 15.70 -16.26 -6.03
CA SER A 230 15.55 -17.14 -4.86
C SER A 230 15.86 -16.45 -3.53
N THR A 231 16.59 -15.33 -3.59
CA THR A 231 17.05 -14.53 -2.47
C THR A 231 16.49 -13.12 -2.62
N ILE A 232 16.10 -12.48 -1.51
CA ILE A 232 15.60 -11.11 -1.54
C ILE A 232 16.79 -10.18 -1.81
N ILE A 233 16.79 -9.50 -2.96
CA ILE A 233 17.83 -8.53 -3.31
C ILE A 233 17.25 -7.12 -3.26
N VAL A 234 17.80 -6.25 -2.41
CA VAL A 234 17.51 -4.81 -2.41
C VAL A 234 18.53 -4.11 -3.30
N ARG A 235 18.10 -3.63 -4.47
CA ARG A 235 18.99 -3.00 -5.46
C ARG A 235 19.00 -1.49 -5.28
N ALA A 236 20.18 -0.90 -5.06
CA ALA A 236 20.32 0.53 -4.81
C ALA A 236 19.75 1.38 -5.97
N GLY A 237 20.02 1.02 -7.23
CA GLY A 237 19.53 1.75 -8.40
C GLY A 237 18.03 1.63 -8.67
N GLN A 238 17.29 0.83 -7.88
CA GLN A 238 15.83 0.72 -7.99
C GLN A 238 15.09 1.60 -7.00
N TYR A 239 15.72 2.20 -5.99
CA TYR A 239 15.05 2.94 -4.92
C TYR A 239 15.87 4.18 -4.55
N PHE A 240 15.25 5.19 -3.95
CA PHE A 240 16.02 6.32 -3.45
C PHE A 240 16.84 5.89 -2.22
N PRO A 241 18.01 6.52 -1.93
CA PRO A 241 18.86 6.12 -0.81
C PRO A 241 18.14 6.03 0.54
N ASN A 242 17.19 6.95 0.80
CA ASN A 242 16.37 6.93 2.02
C ASN A 242 15.39 5.75 2.05
N ASP A 243 14.82 5.36 0.91
CA ASP A 243 13.92 4.21 0.81
C ASP A 243 14.70 2.89 0.99
N VAL A 244 15.89 2.79 0.37
CA VAL A 244 16.80 1.66 0.56
C VAL A 244 17.15 1.50 2.04
N ALA A 245 17.53 2.59 2.70
CA ALA A 245 17.84 2.57 4.13
C ALA A 245 16.64 2.06 4.94
N ALA A 246 15.42 2.55 4.67
CA ALA A 246 14.21 2.08 5.36
C ALA A 246 13.96 0.57 5.14
N LEU A 247 14.11 0.07 3.91
CA LEU A 247 13.96 -1.37 3.59
C LEU A 247 15.01 -2.22 4.32
N VAL A 248 16.27 -1.80 4.26
CA VAL A 248 17.39 -2.49 4.91
C VAL A 248 17.19 -2.50 6.42
N THR A 249 16.71 -1.42 7.03
CA THR A 249 16.36 -1.39 8.45
C THR A 249 15.31 -2.46 8.80
N PHE A 250 14.20 -2.57 8.06
CA PHE A 250 13.20 -3.62 8.32
C PHE A 250 13.77 -5.04 8.18
N LEU A 251 14.61 -5.27 7.18
CA LEU A 251 15.26 -6.56 6.95
C LEU A 251 16.28 -6.91 8.05
N LYS A 252 17.01 -5.92 8.57
CA LYS A 252 17.89 -6.08 9.73
C LYS A 252 17.10 -6.40 10.99
N VAL A 253 16.01 -5.68 11.28
CA VAL A 253 15.12 -5.99 12.41
C VAL A 253 14.63 -7.43 12.31
N GLN A 254 14.12 -7.84 11.14
CA GLN A 254 13.62 -9.20 10.94
C GLN A 254 14.72 -10.26 11.05
N SER A 255 15.97 -9.93 10.73
CA SER A 255 17.09 -10.88 10.88
C SER A 255 17.39 -11.27 12.32
N THR A 256 16.91 -10.49 13.30
CA THR A 256 16.99 -10.82 14.73
C THR A 256 15.87 -11.76 15.19
N TRP A 257 14.86 -11.99 14.35
CA TRP A 257 13.72 -12.83 14.68
C TRP A 257 13.96 -14.29 14.27
N PRO A 258 13.23 -15.25 14.85
CA PRO A 258 13.27 -16.64 14.41
C PRO A 258 12.96 -16.77 12.91
N TYR A 259 13.63 -17.67 12.20
CA TYR A 259 13.42 -17.87 10.76
C TYR A 259 13.62 -16.61 9.90
N ALA A 260 14.74 -15.92 10.17
CA ALA A 260 15.24 -14.80 9.39
C ALA A 260 15.17 -15.06 7.87
N LEU A 261 14.79 -14.02 7.13
CA LEU A 261 14.80 -14.03 5.67
C LEU A 261 16.25 -13.96 5.19
N SER A 262 16.58 -14.75 4.17
CA SER A 262 17.84 -14.57 3.44
C SER A 262 17.69 -13.41 2.47
N TRP A 263 18.47 -12.36 2.69
CA TRP A 263 18.47 -11.16 1.86
C TRP A 263 19.90 -10.65 1.66
N THR A 264 20.09 -9.85 0.61
CA THR A 264 21.35 -9.15 0.34
C THR A 264 21.08 -7.78 -0.29
N GLU A 265 22.00 -6.85 -0.12
CA GLU A 265 21.96 -5.54 -0.78
C GLU A 265 22.88 -5.55 -2.00
N ASP A 266 22.35 -5.16 -3.16
CA ASP A 266 23.10 -5.03 -4.40
C ASP A 266 23.43 -3.56 -4.67
N LYS A 267 24.70 -3.22 -4.45
CA LYS A 267 25.26 -1.87 -4.65
C LYS A 267 25.74 -1.61 -6.08
N SER A 268 25.77 -2.63 -6.95
CA SER A 268 26.39 -2.55 -8.29
C SER A 268 25.66 -1.65 -9.30
N SER A 269 24.52 -1.07 -8.93
CA SER A 269 23.67 -0.28 -9.82
C SER A 269 23.83 1.24 -9.66
N GLU A 270 24.64 1.70 -8.70
CA GLU A 270 24.91 3.14 -8.53
C GLU A 270 25.67 3.74 -9.73
N ASP A 271 26.48 2.93 -10.43
CA ASP A 271 27.34 3.41 -11.53
C ASP A 271 26.58 3.81 -12.81
N ARG A 272 25.29 3.48 -12.95
CA ARG A 272 24.54 3.73 -14.21
C ARG A 272 23.87 5.10 -14.30
N TYR A 273 23.76 5.85 -13.21
CA TYR A 273 23.18 7.21 -13.21
C TYR A 273 24.21 8.32 -12.93
N GLY A 274 25.50 7.98 -12.78
CA GLY A 274 26.60 8.94 -12.63
C GLY A 274 27.07 9.58 -13.93
N GLY A 275 26.40 9.34 -15.06
CA GLY A 275 26.73 9.93 -16.35
C GLY A 275 26.03 11.26 -16.59
N ASP A 276 26.75 12.35 -16.35
CA ASP A 276 26.57 13.63 -17.05
C ASP A 276 25.42 14.56 -16.60
N SER A 277 25.30 14.80 -15.29
CA SER A 277 24.62 16.01 -14.78
C SER A 277 25.65 17.08 -14.34
N SER A 278 26.75 17.17 -15.08
CA SER A 278 27.71 18.28 -15.01
C SER A 278 27.48 19.19 -16.20
N GLY A 279 26.50 20.09 -16.08
CA GLY A 279 26.18 20.99 -17.18
C GLY A 279 25.24 22.11 -16.76
N GLU A 280 25.87 23.18 -16.28
CA GLU A 280 25.41 24.58 -16.42
C GLU A 280 24.36 25.07 -15.41
N GLY A 281 24.76 26.07 -14.61
CA GLY A 281 23.84 26.88 -13.83
C GLY A 281 24.36 27.51 -12.55
N GLU A 282 25.68 27.57 -12.33
CA GLU A 282 26.25 28.43 -11.29
C GLU A 282 26.19 29.89 -11.77
N SER A 283 24.98 30.48 -11.77
CA SER A 283 24.81 31.93 -11.78
C SER A 283 24.87 32.40 -10.34
N GLY A 284 26.01 32.97 -9.97
CA GLY A 284 26.19 33.63 -8.69
C GLY A 284 25.18 34.75 -8.50
N GLU A 285 24.36 34.64 -7.47
CA GLU A 285 23.77 35.79 -6.78
C GLU A 285 24.57 35.97 -5.49
N GLN A 286 25.46 36.96 -5.53
CA GLN A 286 26.06 37.56 -4.37
C GLN A 286 24.97 38.40 -3.69
N ASP A 287 24.38 37.89 -2.61
CA ASP A 287 23.66 38.75 -1.66
C ASP A 287 24.64 39.17 -0.57
N GLU A 288 25.24 40.33 -0.80
CA GLU A 288 25.85 41.17 0.23
C GLU A 288 24.74 41.89 1.02
N SER A 289 24.47 41.41 2.23
CA SER A 289 23.96 42.21 3.36
C SER A 289 24.25 41.38 4.61
N GLY A 290 25.21 41.69 5.48
CA GLY A 290 25.53 43.02 6.00
C GLY A 290 24.51 43.35 7.08
N GLU A 291 24.99 43.54 8.32
CA GLU A 291 24.27 44.05 9.51
C GLU A 291 23.51 42.96 10.31
N ASP A 292 23.61 42.80 11.64
CA ASP A 292 24.28 43.59 12.67
C ASP A 292 24.51 42.75 13.95
N GLU A 293 25.62 43.06 14.62
CA GLU A 293 25.92 42.73 16.01
C GLU A 293 25.02 43.52 16.97
N SER A 294 24.42 42.83 17.92
CA SER A 294 24.23 43.23 19.34
C SER A 294 23.34 42.13 19.95
N GLY A 295 23.66 41.48 21.06
CA GLY A 295 24.23 41.96 22.30
C GLY A 295 23.26 41.52 23.42
N GLU A 296 23.80 41.29 24.62
CA GLU A 296 23.08 41.13 25.91
C GLU A 296 22.32 39.81 26.14
N GLN A 297 22.32 39.21 27.34
CA GLN A 297 23.04 39.39 28.60
C GLN A 297 22.71 38.15 29.46
N ASP A 298 23.53 37.95 30.49
CA ASP A 298 23.35 37.02 31.61
C ASP A 298 21.94 37.04 32.22
N GLU A 299 21.49 35.91 32.76
CA GLU A 299 21.00 35.90 34.15
C GLU A 299 20.97 34.48 34.74
N SER A 300 21.75 34.35 35.80
CA SER A 300 21.74 33.32 36.83
C SER A 300 20.36 33.17 37.49
N GLY A 301 19.87 31.94 37.60
CA GLY A 301 18.70 31.59 38.41
C GLY A 301 19.00 30.33 39.21
N GLU A 302 19.62 30.52 40.36
CA GLU A 302 19.78 29.60 41.48
C GLU A 302 18.46 29.59 42.27
N GLU A 303 17.84 28.42 42.52
CA GLU A 303 16.79 28.29 43.54
C GLU A 303 16.63 26.81 43.98
N ASP A 304 17.04 26.57 45.23
CA ASP A 304 16.68 25.58 46.28
C ASP A 304 16.25 24.13 45.98
#